data_AF-A0AAD6AM37-F1
#
_entry.id   AF-A0AAD6AM37-F1
#
_cell.length_a   1.000
_cell.length_b   1.000
_cell.length_c   1.000
_cell.angle_alpha   90.00
_cell.angle_beta   90.00
_cell.angle_gamma   90.00
#
_symmetry.space_group_name_H-M   'P 1'
#
loop_
_entity.id
_entity.type
_entity.pdbx_description
1 polymer ?
#
loop_
_entity_poly.entity_id
_entity_poly.type
_entity_poly.pdbx_seq_one_letter_code
_entity_poly.pdbx_strand_id
1 'polypeptide(L)'
;MVTAGLIHYVLNLLHITVHIRDVCVFLAPVFSGLTAISTFLLTKELWNHGAGLLAACFIAIVPGYISRSVAGSFDNEGIAIFALQFTYYLWRVETGGLGQLEKEVKSVKTGSVFWAIGCCLSYFYMVSAWGGYVFIINLIPLHVFVLMLMQRYSKRVYIAYSTFYIVGLVLSMQIPFVGFQPIRTSEHMAAAGKSHSISFQSS
;
A
#
# COMPACT_ATOMS: atom_id res chain seq x y z
N MET A 1 -3.04 7.71 -15.14
CA MET A 1 -3.02 8.91 -16.03
C MET A 1 -3.23 10.24 -15.29
N VAL A 2 -4.03 10.30 -14.21
CA VAL A 2 -4.18 11.51 -13.36
C VAL A 2 -2.84 11.97 -12.75
N THR A 3 -1.98 11.02 -12.35
CA THR A 3 -0.65 11.28 -11.79
C THR A 3 0.27 12.05 -12.74
N ALA A 4 0.35 11.62 -14.00
CA ALA A 4 1.13 12.32 -15.03
C ALA A 4 0.57 13.73 -15.32
N GLY A 5 -0.76 13.86 -15.38
CA GLY A 5 -1.42 15.16 -15.57
C GLY A 5 -1.18 16.14 -14.42
N LEU A 6 -1.21 15.65 -13.17
CA LEU A 6 -0.91 16.45 -11.99
C LEU A 6 0.55 16.91 -11.98
N ILE A 7 1.50 16.00 -12.29
CA ILE A 7 2.92 16.34 -12.41
C ILE A 7 3.11 17.42 -13.47
N HIS A 8 2.53 17.25 -14.67
CA HIS A 8 2.63 18.24 -15.74
C HIS A 8 2.03 19.61 -15.35
N TYR A 9 0.88 19.61 -14.67
CA TYR A 9 0.25 20.85 -14.18
C TYR A 9 1.15 21.58 -13.17
N VAL A 10 1.75 20.85 -12.22
CA VAL A 10 2.68 21.42 -11.23
C VAL A 10 3.95 21.97 -11.91
N LEU A 11 4.51 21.26 -12.88
CA LEU A 11 5.67 21.71 -13.65
C LEU A 11 5.37 22.99 -14.44
N ASN A 12 4.19 23.06 -15.08
CA ASN A 12 3.76 24.26 -15.79
C ASN A 12 3.54 25.45 -14.84
N LEU A 13 3.03 25.21 -13.64
CA LEU A 13 2.85 26.23 -12.61
C LEU A 13 4.19 26.81 -12.14
N LEU A 14 5.24 25.98 -12.13
CA LEU A 14 6.62 26.38 -11.83
C LEU A 14 7.36 27.00 -13.05
N HIS A 15 6.65 27.31 -14.14
CA HIS A 15 7.20 27.85 -15.40
C HIS A 15 8.23 26.94 -16.08
N ILE A 16 8.23 25.64 -15.78
CA ILE A 16 9.07 24.64 -16.45
C ILE A 16 8.24 24.03 -17.58
N THR A 17 8.41 24.56 -18.79
CA THR A 17 7.64 24.13 -19.97
C THR A 17 8.19 22.81 -20.52
N VAL A 18 7.65 21.70 -20.03
CA VAL A 18 8.01 20.34 -20.48
C VAL A 18 6.82 19.73 -21.20
N HIS A 19 7.06 19.08 -22.35
CA HIS A 19 6.00 18.39 -23.07
C HIS A 19 5.43 17.23 -22.25
N ILE A 20 4.12 17.03 -22.32
CA ILE A 20 3.44 15.92 -21.60
C ILE A 20 4.04 14.55 -21.93
N ARG A 21 4.55 14.36 -23.15
CA ARG A 21 5.22 13.12 -23.58
C ARG A 21 6.45 12.84 -22.73
N ASP A 22 7.27 13.85 -22.46
CA ASP A 22 8.52 13.67 -21.72
C ASP A 22 8.21 13.34 -20.26
N VAL A 23 7.17 13.97 -19.68
CA VAL A 23 6.64 13.61 -18.36
C VAL A 23 6.21 12.14 -18.32
N CYS A 24 5.47 11.66 -19.32
CA CYS A 24 5.03 10.26 -19.38
C CYS A 24 6.21 9.28 -19.55
N VAL A 25 7.21 9.62 -20.36
CA VAL A 25 8.40 8.76 -20.60
C VAL A 25 9.23 8.59 -19.32
N PHE A 26 9.43 9.66 -18.56
CA PHE A 26 10.26 9.64 -17.34
C PHE A 26 9.50 9.29 -16.06
N LEU A 27 8.17 9.11 -16.14
CA LEU A 27 7.36 8.80 -14.97
C LEU A 27 7.74 7.46 -14.32
N ALA A 28 7.88 6.39 -15.10
CA ALA A 28 8.19 5.06 -14.58
C ALA A 28 9.55 4.99 -13.84
N PRO A 29 10.66 5.56 -14.36
CA PRO A 29 11.92 5.64 -13.63
C PRO A 29 11.83 6.43 -12.30
N VAL A 30 11.08 7.54 -12.27
CA VAL A 30 10.90 8.33 -11.04
C VAL A 30 10.18 7.51 -9.98
N PHE A 31 9.10 6.81 -10.35
CA PHE A 31 8.39 5.92 -9.42
C PHE A 31 9.23 4.71 -9.02
N SER A 32 10.13 4.21 -9.86
CA SER A 32 11.08 3.15 -9.49
C SER A 32 12.02 3.59 -8.37
N GLY A 33 12.52 4.82 -8.41
CA GLY A 33 13.30 5.41 -7.31
C GLY A 33 12.49 5.51 -6.01
N LEU A 34 11.22 5.91 -6.10
CA LEU A 34 10.31 5.96 -4.95
C LEU A 34 10.02 4.56 -4.38
N THR A 35 9.91 3.54 -5.24
CA THR A 35 9.77 2.14 -4.84
C THR A 35 10.98 1.69 -4.01
N ALA A 36 12.21 2.04 -4.42
CA ALA A 36 13.41 1.70 -3.66
C ALA A 36 13.37 2.31 -2.24
N ILE A 37 12.92 3.56 -2.11
CA ILE A 37 12.73 4.22 -0.80
C ILE A 37 11.64 3.51 0.01
N SER A 38 10.52 3.14 -0.61
CA SER A 38 9.45 2.43 0.09
C SER A 38 9.88 1.03 0.56
N THR A 39 10.71 0.34 -0.22
CA THR A 39 11.28 -0.97 0.12
C THR A 39 12.29 -0.86 1.27
N PHE A 40 13.11 0.21 1.27
CA PHE A 40 13.99 0.55 2.39
C PHE A 40 13.17 0.70 3.68
N LEU A 41 12.11 1.52 3.65
CA LEU A 41 11.27 1.79 4.81
C LEU A 41 10.57 0.52 5.32
N LEU A 42 10.00 -0.30 4.43
CA LEU A 42 9.37 -1.56 4.83
C LEU A 42 10.38 -2.49 5.51
N THR A 43 11.54 -2.69 4.89
CA THR A 43 12.53 -3.66 5.40
C THR A 43 13.20 -3.18 6.68
N LYS A 44 13.40 -1.87 6.82
CA LYS A 44 13.84 -1.24 8.07
C LYS A 44 12.86 -1.49 9.22
N GLU A 45 11.56 -1.56 8.95
CA GLU A 45 10.56 -1.90 9.98
C GLU A 45 10.58 -3.39 10.37
N LEU A 46 11.06 -4.27 9.50
CA LEU A 46 11.11 -5.71 9.75
C LEU A 46 12.37 -6.14 10.50
N TRP A 47 13.50 -5.49 10.24
CA TRP A 47 14.79 -5.94 10.75
C TRP A 47 15.64 -4.76 11.22
N ASN A 48 16.66 -4.39 10.45
CA ASN A 48 17.63 -3.34 10.78
C ASN A 48 17.84 -2.40 9.58
N HIS A 49 18.44 -1.24 9.84
CA HIS A 49 18.80 -0.26 8.81
C HIS A 49 19.66 -0.85 7.69
N GLY A 50 20.62 -1.72 8.00
CA GLY A 50 21.49 -2.37 7.02
C GLY A 50 20.73 -3.32 6.07
N ALA A 51 19.78 -4.10 6.60
CA ALA A 51 18.91 -4.94 5.78
C ALA A 51 18.00 -4.09 4.87
N GLY A 52 17.55 -2.94 5.38
CA GLY A 52 16.80 -1.97 4.59
C GLY A 52 17.57 -1.44 3.38
N LEU A 53 18.82 -1.01 3.60
CA LEU A 53 19.66 -0.50 2.51
C LEU A 53 19.92 -1.57 1.46
N LEU A 54 20.22 -2.79 1.90
CA LEU A 54 20.49 -3.91 1.00
C LEU A 54 19.25 -4.29 0.16
N ALA A 55 18.05 -4.29 0.75
CA ALA A 55 16.80 -4.51 0.02
C ALA A 55 16.51 -3.40 -1.01
N ALA A 56 16.80 -2.14 -0.66
CA ALA A 56 16.66 -1.01 -1.57
C ALA A 56 17.61 -1.10 -2.78
N CYS A 57 18.86 -1.51 -2.55
CA CYS A 57 19.81 -1.75 -3.64
C CYS A 57 19.35 -2.88 -4.56
N PHE A 58 18.80 -3.97 -4.00
CA PHE A 58 18.33 -5.09 -4.83
C PHE A 58 17.11 -4.75 -5.67
N ILE A 59 16.10 -4.08 -5.12
CA ILE A 59 14.91 -3.71 -5.90
C ILE A 59 15.23 -2.68 -7.00
N ALA A 60 16.27 -1.85 -6.81
CA ALA A 60 16.69 -0.87 -7.80
C ALA A 60 17.28 -1.51 -9.07
N ILE A 61 17.92 -2.68 -8.95
CA ILE A 61 18.61 -3.35 -10.06
C ILE A 61 17.92 -4.63 -10.56
N VAL A 62 16.82 -5.05 -9.92
CA VAL A 62 16.20 -6.34 -10.24
C VAL A 62 15.62 -6.34 -11.67
N PRO A 63 16.05 -7.24 -12.57
CA PRO A 63 15.62 -7.23 -13.97
C PRO A 63 14.10 -7.38 -14.15
N GLY A 64 13.45 -8.12 -13.23
CA GLY A 64 12.01 -8.32 -13.26
C GLY A 64 11.19 -7.06 -13.00
N TYR A 65 11.72 -6.09 -12.23
CA TYR A 65 11.05 -4.80 -12.05
C TYR A 65 11.43 -3.83 -13.18
N ILE A 66 12.68 -3.85 -13.64
CA ILE A 66 13.17 -2.99 -14.72
C ILE A 66 12.40 -3.23 -16.01
N SER A 67 12.08 -4.48 -16.36
CA SER A 67 11.33 -4.81 -17.58
C SER A 67 9.94 -4.15 -17.66
N ARG A 68 9.36 -3.79 -16.50
CA ARG A 68 8.04 -3.16 -16.35
C ARG A 68 8.12 -1.67 -15.99
N SER A 69 9.31 -1.14 -15.72
CA SER A 69 9.54 0.24 -15.28
C SER A 69 10.60 0.99 -16.09
N VAL A 70 10.91 0.52 -17.31
CA VAL A 70 11.85 1.16 -18.23
C VAL A 70 11.34 2.52 -18.72
N ALA A 71 12.26 3.47 -18.93
CA ALA A 71 11.93 4.76 -19.52
C ALA A 71 11.22 4.57 -20.87
N GLY A 72 10.09 5.24 -21.04
CA GLY A 72 9.23 5.09 -22.23
C GLY A 72 8.15 4.01 -22.11
N SER A 73 8.24 3.11 -21.12
CA SER A 73 7.13 2.21 -20.77
C SER A 73 6.15 2.94 -19.86
N PHE A 74 5.13 3.57 -20.46
CA PHE A 74 4.05 4.22 -19.72
C PHE A 74 2.94 3.22 -19.40
N ASP A 75 3.28 2.23 -18.58
CA ASP A 75 2.32 1.25 -18.05
C ASP A 75 1.97 1.53 -16.59
N ASN A 76 0.79 1.08 -16.16
CA ASN A 76 0.28 1.29 -14.80
C ASN A 76 1.08 0.51 -13.74
N GLU A 77 1.81 -0.53 -14.15
CA GLU A 77 2.55 -1.41 -13.25
C GLU A 77 3.66 -0.69 -12.47
N GLY A 78 4.35 0.28 -13.09
CA GLY A 78 5.43 1.03 -12.43
C GLY A 78 4.95 1.80 -11.20
N ILE A 79 3.77 2.42 -11.30
CA ILE A 79 3.12 3.15 -10.20
C ILE A 79 2.50 2.17 -9.20
N ALA A 80 1.92 1.07 -9.69
CA ALA A 80 1.26 0.08 -8.87
C ALA A 80 2.21 -0.61 -7.89
N ILE A 81 3.43 -0.93 -8.32
CA ILE A 81 4.43 -1.57 -7.47
C ILE A 81 4.86 -0.62 -6.34
N PHE A 82 5.04 0.67 -6.64
CA PHE A 82 5.28 1.69 -5.62
C PHE A 82 4.12 1.75 -4.60
N ALA A 83 2.89 1.87 -5.09
CA ALA A 83 1.69 1.99 -4.25
C ALA A 83 1.49 0.74 -3.36
N LEU A 84 1.76 -0.44 -3.90
CA LEU A 84 1.70 -1.71 -3.18
C LEU A 84 2.73 -1.74 -2.05
N GLN A 85 3.98 -1.41 -2.36
CA GLN A 85 5.07 -1.39 -1.37
C GLN A 85 4.79 -0.38 -0.24
N PHE A 86 4.24 0.78 -0.60
CA PHE A 86 3.87 1.83 0.34
C PHE A 86 2.67 1.45 1.22
N THR A 87 1.66 0.79 0.64
CA THR A 87 0.50 0.26 1.39
C THR A 87 0.94 -0.79 2.40
N TYR A 88 1.85 -1.70 2.02
CA TYR A 88 2.40 -2.67 2.98
C TYR A 88 3.26 -2.04 4.07
N TYR A 89 4.00 -0.99 3.76
CA TYR A 89 4.72 -0.23 4.77
C TYR A 89 3.76 0.38 5.80
N LEU A 90 2.72 1.10 5.35
CA LEU A 90 1.73 1.72 6.23
C LEU A 90 0.97 0.67 7.06
N TRP A 91 0.55 -0.44 6.43
CA TRP A 91 -0.08 -1.55 7.14
C TRP A 91 0.82 -2.15 8.23
N ARG A 92 2.13 -2.31 7.96
CA ARG A 92 3.09 -2.84 8.95
C ARG A 92 3.40 -1.86 10.08
N VAL A 93 3.46 -0.56 9.78
CA VAL A 93 3.62 0.49 10.79
C VAL A 93 2.41 0.50 11.73
N GLU A 94 1.21 0.32 11.19
CA GLU A 94 -0.03 0.27 11.97
C GLU A 94 -0.17 -1.00 12.81
N THR A 95 0.06 -2.18 12.20
CA THR A 95 -0.10 -3.47 12.90
C THR A 95 0.98 -3.73 13.96
N GLY A 96 2.02 -2.90 14.03
CA GLY A 96 3.08 -3.01 15.04
C GLY A 96 3.86 -4.32 14.86
N GLY A 97 4.81 -4.32 13.93
CA GLY A 97 5.72 -5.44 13.74
C GLY A 97 6.44 -5.86 15.03
N LEU A 98 6.60 -7.17 15.18
CA LEU A 98 7.28 -7.96 16.22
C LEU A 98 8.78 -7.62 16.41
N GLY A 99 9.12 -6.34 16.59
CA GLY A 99 10.48 -5.83 16.84
C GLY A 99 10.47 -5.01 18.14
N GLN A 100 10.72 -5.71 19.23
CA GLN A 100 10.58 -5.26 20.61
C GLN A 100 11.63 -4.17 20.97
N LEU A 101 11.19 -3.20 21.79
CA LEU A 101 11.93 -2.27 22.67
C LEU A 101 12.20 -0.80 22.29
N GLU A 102 12.62 -0.39 21.09
CA GLU A 102 12.94 1.05 20.88
C GLU A 102 11.79 1.92 20.30
N LYS A 103 10.75 1.31 19.72
CA LYS A 103 9.64 2.06 19.10
C LYS A 103 8.48 2.38 20.05
N GLU A 104 8.51 1.85 21.28
CA GLU A 104 7.49 2.06 22.31
C GLU A 104 7.29 3.56 22.62
N VAL A 105 8.34 4.39 22.58
CA VAL A 105 8.22 5.83 22.93
C VAL A 105 7.53 6.68 21.85
N LYS A 106 7.57 6.28 20.56
CA LYS A 106 6.87 6.99 19.47
C LYS A 106 5.49 6.42 19.16
N SER A 107 5.28 5.13 19.41
CA SER A 107 4.03 4.43 19.09
C SER A 107 2.96 4.59 20.17
N VAL A 108 3.35 4.78 21.45
CA VAL A 108 2.39 4.93 22.56
C VAL A 108 1.62 6.26 22.54
N LYS A 109 2.07 7.28 21.81
CA LYS A 109 1.43 8.60 21.76
C LYS A 109 0.62 8.90 20.49
N THR A 110 0.65 8.04 19.47
CA THR A 110 -0.02 8.34 18.18
C THR A 110 -1.19 7.40 17.97
N GLY A 111 -2.41 7.94 18.09
CA GLY A 111 -3.66 7.20 17.90
C GLY A 111 -3.64 6.37 16.62
N SER A 112 -3.82 5.06 16.79
CA SER A 112 -3.78 4.00 15.77
C SER A 112 -4.59 4.27 14.50
N VAL A 113 -5.58 5.16 14.56
CA VAL A 113 -6.50 5.49 13.46
C VAL A 113 -5.83 6.35 12.37
N PHE A 114 -4.87 7.21 12.72
CA PHE A 114 -4.23 8.07 11.72
C PHE A 114 -3.46 7.26 10.67
N TRP A 115 -2.70 6.25 11.11
CA TRP A 115 -1.98 5.34 10.23
C TRP A 115 -2.93 4.44 9.42
N ALA A 116 -4.05 4.01 10.02
CA ALA A 116 -5.12 3.30 9.34
C ALA A 116 -5.70 4.10 8.17
N ILE A 117 -6.01 5.38 8.41
CA ILE A 117 -6.53 6.28 7.37
C ILE A 117 -5.47 6.49 6.28
N GLY A 118 -4.19 6.68 6.65
CA GLY A 118 -3.09 6.74 5.69
C GLY A 118 -3.00 5.49 4.81
N CYS A 119 -3.13 4.30 5.43
CA CYS A 119 -3.16 3.03 4.73
C CYS A 119 -4.35 2.92 3.78
N CYS A 120 -5.55 3.34 4.21
CA CYS A 120 -6.75 3.38 3.37
C CYS A 120 -6.60 4.34 2.17
N LEU A 121 -5.98 5.50 2.35
CA LEU A 121 -5.71 6.44 1.25
C LEU A 121 -4.71 5.86 0.25
N SER A 122 -3.67 5.18 0.73
CA SER A 122 -2.73 4.46 -0.12
C SER A 122 -3.41 3.30 -0.87
N TYR A 123 -4.30 2.56 -0.20
CA TYR A 123 -5.10 1.52 -0.82
C TYR A 123 -6.03 2.09 -1.90
N PHE A 124 -6.73 3.20 -1.62
CA PHE A 124 -7.55 3.90 -2.62
C PHE A 124 -6.73 4.31 -3.84
N TYR A 125 -5.52 4.86 -3.63
CA TYR A 125 -4.60 5.18 -4.72
C TYR A 125 -4.24 3.93 -5.54
N MET A 126 -3.97 2.80 -4.90
CA MET A 126 -3.70 1.53 -5.59
C MET A 126 -4.90 1.04 -6.42
N VAL A 127 -6.11 1.08 -5.86
CA VAL A 127 -7.35 0.68 -6.58
C VAL A 127 -7.54 1.56 -7.82
N SER A 128 -7.19 2.84 -7.75
CA SER A 128 -7.26 3.76 -8.90
C SER A 128 -6.16 3.56 -9.94
N ALA A 129 -5.02 3.01 -9.53
CA ALA A 129 -3.84 2.86 -10.39
C ALA A 129 -3.83 1.51 -11.13
N TRP A 130 -4.20 0.41 -10.48
CA TRP A 130 -4.08 -0.93 -11.06
C TRP A 130 -5.07 -1.94 -10.45
N GLY A 131 -5.55 -2.88 -11.29
CA GLY A 131 -6.49 -3.93 -10.90
C GLY A 131 -5.96 -4.95 -9.87
N GLY A 132 -4.66 -4.97 -9.60
CA GLY A 132 -4.08 -5.85 -8.58
C GLY A 132 -4.36 -5.46 -7.13
N TYR A 133 -5.23 -4.47 -6.88
CA TYR A 133 -5.76 -4.20 -5.53
C TYR A 133 -6.46 -5.41 -4.89
N VAL A 134 -6.97 -6.34 -5.72
CA VAL A 134 -7.51 -7.65 -5.31
C VAL A 134 -6.46 -8.48 -4.55
N PHE A 135 -5.18 -8.30 -4.84
CA PHE A 135 -4.10 -8.97 -4.10
C PHE A 135 -3.99 -8.44 -2.66
N ILE A 136 -4.02 -7.10 -2.49
CA ILE A 136 -3.87 -6.46 -1.17
C ILE A 136 -5.05 -6.82 -0.26
N ILE A 137 -6.28 -6.74 -0.78
CA ILE A 137 -7.50 -7.02 -0.01
C ILE A 137 -7.63 -8.49 0.39
N ASN A 138 -6.92 -9.42 -0.28
CA ASN A 138 -6.88 -10.82 0.10
C ASN A 138 -5.70 -11.16 1.03
N LEU A 139 -4.56 -10.51 0.83
CA LEU A 139 -3.34 -10.76 1.62
C LEU A 139 -3.45 -10.19 3.04
N ILE A 140 -4.08 -9.02 3.22
CA ILE A 140 -4.29 -8.42 4.55
C ILE A 140 -5.15 -9.32 5.46
N PRO A 141 -6.34 -9.79 5.04
CA PRO A 141 -7.10 -10.74 5.84
C PRO A 141 -6.39 -12.09 5.99
N LEU A 142 -5.62 -12.55 5.00
CA LEU A 142 -4.80 -13.77 5.14
C LEU A 142 -3.80 -13.60 6.30
N HIS A 143 -3.13 -12.46 6.38
CA HIS A 143 -2.21 -12.15 7.47
C HIS A 143 -2.90 -12.15 8.84
N VAL A 144 -4.05 -11.50 8.96
CA VAL A 144 -4.85 -11.48 10.20
C VAL A 144 -5.30 -12.89 10.60
N PHE A 145 -5.71 -13.71 9.62
CA PHE A 145 -6.12 -15.09 9.86
C PHE A 145 -4.97 -15.97 10.35
N VAL A 146 -3.78 -15.84 9.76
CA VAL A 146 -2.59 -16.56 10.27
C VAL A 146 -2.23 -16.10 11.68
N LEU A 147 -2.35 -14.80 11.99
CA LEU A 147 -2.15 -14.30 13.36
C LEU A 147 -3.14 -14.89 14.37
N MET A 148 -4.39 -15.15 13.96
CA MET A 148 -5.39 -15.84 14.79
C MET A 148 -5.05 -17.31 15.02
N LEU A 149 -4.62 -18.02 13.98
CA LEU A 149 -4.18 -19.42 14.11
C LEU A 149 -2.97 -19.54 15.04
N MET A 150 -2.06 -18.56 15.00
CA MET A 150 -0.92 -18.49 15.91
C MET A 150 -1.27 -17.98 17.33
N GLN A 151 -2.56 -17.75 17.63
CA GLN A 151 -3.05 -17.25 18.92
C GLN A 151 -2.43 -15.91 19.38
N ARG A 152 -1.94 -15.10 18.44
CA ARG A 152 -1.37 -13.77 18.71
C ARG A 152 -2.37 -12.66 18.41
N TYR A 153 -3.60 -12.82 18.91
CA TYR A 153 -4.64 -11.81 18.74
C TYR A 153 -4.46 -10.66 19.73
N SER A 154 -4.62 -9.42 19.24
CA SER A 154 -4.55 -8.21 20.05
C SER A 154 -5.64 -7.24 19.61
N LYS A 155 -6.17 -6.46 20.56
CA LYS A 155 -7.16 -5.42 20.30
C LYS A 155 -6.68 -4.37 19.27
N ARG A 156 -5.37 -4.20 19.12
CA ARG A 156 -4.78 -3.32 18.10
C ARG A 156 -5.03 -3.82 16.68
N VAL A 157 -4.83 -5.12 16.44
CA VAL A 157 -5.07 -5.76 15.14
C VAL A 157 -6.55 -5.67 14.75
N TYR A 158 -7.45 -5.77 15.74
CA TYR A 158 -8.88 -5.58 15.54
C TYR A 158 -9.24 -4.17 15.03
N ILE A 159 -8.77 -3.14 15.74
CA ILE A 159 -9.04 -1.74 15.38
C ILE A 159 -8.46 -1.41 14.01
N ALA A 160 -7.23 -1.89 13.74
CA ALA A 160 -6.57 -1.68 12.46
C ALA A 160 -7.34 -2.33 11.29
N TYR A 161 -7.66 -3.61 11.42
CA TYR A 161 -8.35 -4.36 10.37
C TYR A 161 -9.78 -3.85 10.13
N SER A 162 -10.53 -3.55 11.19
CA SER A 162 -11.90 -3.03 11.07
C SER A 162 -11.93 -1.65 10.42
N THR A 163 -11.02 -0.75 10.80
CA THR A 163 -10.90 0.59 10.18
C THR A 163 -10.48 0.47 8.72
N PHE A 164 -9.48 -0.36 8.43
CA PHE A 164 -9.01 -0.61 7.07
C PHE A 164 -10.11 -1.17 6.17
N TYR A 165 -10.87 -2.16 6.65
CA TYR A 165 -11.93 -2.80 5.89
C TYR A 165 -13.07 -1.83 5.60
N ILE A 166 -13.59 -1.12 6.61
CA ILE A 166 -14.75 -0.22 6.42
C ILE A 166 -14.36 0.96 5.53
N VAL A 167 -13.28 1.66 5.85
CA VAL A 167 -12.88 2.87 5.10
C VAL A 167 -12.36 2.50 3.71
N GLY A 168 -11.55 1.44 3.60
CA GLY A 168 -11.04 0.95 2.31
C GLY A 168 -12.15 0.48 1.38
N LEU A 169 -13.19 -0.19 1.90
CA LEU A 169 -14.35 -0.60 1.12
C LEU A 169 -15.12 0.62 0.59
N VAL A 170 -15.45 1.59 1.45
CA VAL A 170 -16.16 2.82 1.03
C VAL A 170 -15.37 3.60 -0.01
N LEU A 171 -14.06 3.74 0.17
CA LEU A 171 -13.20 4.44 -0.79
C LEU A 171 -13.11 3.69 -2.12
N SER A 172 -12.94 2.36 -2.11
CA SER A 172 -12.85 1.58 -3.35
C SER A 172 -14.12 1.68 -4.21
N MET A 173 -15.30 1.79 -3.59
CA MET A 173 -16.57 1.97 -4.30
C MET A 173 -16.71 3.31 -5.02
N GLN A 174 -15.94 4.34 -4.63
CA GLN A 174 -15.99 5.66 -5.28
C GLN A 174 -15.43 5.63 -6.70
N ILE A 175 -14.68 4.60 -7.07
CA ILE A 175 -14.07 4.49 -8.39
C ILE A 175 -15.12 3.91 -9.36
N PRO A 176 -15.51 4.63 -10.42
CA PRO A 176 -16.59 4.22 -11.32
C PRO A 176 -16.35 2.85 -11.98
N PHE A 177 -15.08 2.50 -12.22
CA PHE A 177 -14.68 1.21 -12.79
C PHE A 177 -14.92 0.04 -11.84
N VAL A 178 -14.82 0.27 -10.52
CA VAL A 178 -14.98 -0.75 -9.49
C VAL A 178 -16.45 -0.87 -9.07
N GLY A 179 -17.14 0.26 -8.92
CA GLY A 179 -18.56 0.32 -8.60
C GLY A 179 -18.95 -0.63 -7.46
N PHE A 180 -19.82 -1.60 -7.75
CA PHE A 180 -20.29 -2.61 -6.78
C PHE A 180 -19.59 -3.97 -6.88
N GLN A 181 -18.48 -4.08 -7.62
CA GLN A 181 -17.69 -5.32 -7.67
C GLN A 181 -17.25 -5.80 -6.27
N PRO A 182 -16.82 -4.92 -5.33
CA PRO A 182 -16.43 -5.34 -3.97
C PRO A 182 -17.51 -6.09 -3.18
N ILE A 183 -18.79 -5.93 -3.54
CA ILE A 183 -19.92 -6.63 -2.91
C ILE A 183 -20.35 -7.86 -3.70
N ARG A 184 -20.26 -7.82 -5.04
CA ARG A 184 -20.87 -8.82 -5.92
C ARG A 184 -19.91 -9.93 -6.35
N THR A 185 -18.60 -9.71 -6.32
CA THR A 185 -17.62 -10.70 -6.77
C THR A 185 -17.04 -11.50 -5.60
N SER A 186 -16.82 -12.80 -5.84
CA SER A 186 -16.26 -13.73 -4.85
C SER A 186 -14.83 -13.38 -4.43
N GLU A 187 -14.13 -12.58 -5.24
CA GLU A 187 -12.75 -12.15 -5.02
C GLU A 187 -12.56 -11.28 -3.77
N HIS A 188 -13.64 -10.67 -3.27
CA HIS A 188 -13.63 -9.84 -2.06
C HIS A 188 -14.27 -10.53 -0.84
N MET A 189 -14.83 -11.73 -1.01
CA MET A 189 -15.52 -12.45 0.07
C MET A 189 -14.60 -12.90 1.20
N ALA A 190 -13.30 -13.12 0.92
CA ALA A 190 -12.33 -13.46 1.96
C ALA A 190 -12.12 -12.33 2.97
N ALA A 191 -12.29 -11.06 2.55
CA ALA A 191 -12.24 -9.90 3.43
C ALA A 191 -13.56 -9.74 4.22
N ALA A 192 -14.70 -9.95 3.58
CA ALA A 192 -16.01 -9.89 4.24
C ALA A 192 -16.19 -10.99 5.30
N GLY A 193 -15.81 -12.23 4.99
CA GLY A 193 -15.95 -13.37 5.90
C GLY A 193 -15.14 -13.22 7.18
N LYS A 194 -13.92 -12.66 7.08
CA LYS A 194 -13.05 -12.48 8.26
C LYS A 194 -13.53 -11.35 9.14
N SER A 195 -13.96 -10.22 8.59
CA SER A 195 -14.61 -9.16 9.40
C SER A 195 -15.77 -9.70 10.25
N HIS A 196 -16.54 -10.66 9.72
CA HIS A 196 -17.65 -11.28 10.45
C HIS A 196 -17.22 -12.32 11.49
N SER A 197 -16.23 -13.18 11.21
CA SER A 197 -15.68 -14.10 12.22
C SER A 197 -15.04 -13.36 13.41
N ILE A 198 -14.43 -12.21 13.15
CA ILE A 198 -13.78 -11.40 14.18
C ILE A 198 -14.83 -10.81 15.15
N SER A 199 -16.00 -10.39 14.65
CA SER A 199 -17.09 -9.89 15.51
C SER A 199 -17.69 -10.96 16.43
N PHE A 200 -17.67 -12.23 16.03
CA PHE A 200 -18.16 -13.34 16.85
C PHE A 200 -17.21 -13.74 17.98
N GLN A 201 -15.90 -13.48 17.84
CA GLN A 201 -14.90 -13.77 18.88
C GLN A 201 -14.70 -12.63 19.90
N SER A 202 -15.24 -11.44 19.63
CA SER A 202 -15.20 -10.29 20.56
C SER A 202 -16.42 -10.17 21.49
N SER A 203 -17.39 -11.10 21.38
CA SER A 203 -18.56 -11.22 22.26
C SER A 203 -18.34 -12.37 23.25
#